data_AF-A0A0R2Q269-F1
#
_entry.id   AF-A0A0R2Q269-F1
#
_cell.length_a   1.000
_cell.length_b   1.000
_cell.length_c   1.000
_cell.angle_alpha   90.00
_cell.angle_beta   90.00
_cell.angle_gamma   90.00
#
_symmetry.space_group_name_H-M   'P 1'
#
loop_
_entity.id
_entity.type
_entity.pdbx_description
1 polymer ?
#
loop_
_entity_poly.entity_id
_entity_poly.type
_entity_poly.pdbx_seq_one_letter_code
_entity_poly.pdbx_strand_id
1 'polypeptide(L)'
;MTASWKPHALATPHEGQINLKMGDTVSLTTEVEGLPIGSEGKVILANGFNWLRYRIRFANGTEIGNLDHRHLQPIGKTARRLDRAAKRA
;
A
#
# COMPACT_ATOMS: atom_id res chain seq x y z
N MET A 1 16.90 3.00 5.20
CA MET A 1 15.83 4.03 4.99
C MET A 1 14.73 3.83 6.01
N THR A 2 14.31 4.85 6.74
CA THR A 2 13.21 4.75 7.72
C THR A 2 11.88 4.54 7.01
N ALA A 3 11.15 3.48 7.38
CA ALA A 3 9.76 3.31 7.00
C ALA A 3 8.97 4.56 7.39
N SER A 4 8.10 5.08 6.51
CA SER A 4 7.34 6.31 6.80
C SER A 4 6.35 6.13 7.96
N TRP A 5 6.07 4.88 8.32
CA TRP A 5 5.29 4.49 9.48
C TRP A 5 6.22 3.93 10.56
N LYS A 6 6.16 4.52 11.76
CA LYS A 6 6.82 3.97 12.95
C LYS A 6 5.85 3.01 13.64
N PRO A 7 6.13 1.70 13.65
CA PRO A 7 5.28 0.76 14.38
C PRO A 7 5.22 1.13 15.85
N HIS A 8 4.05 0.93 16.46
CA HIS A 8 3.91 1.03 17.91
C HIS A 8 4.74 -0.07 18.59
N ALA A 9 5.16 0.12 19.85
CA ALA A 9 5.96 -0.87 20.58
C ALA A 9 5.26 -2.23 20.75
N LEU A 10 3.92 -2.25 20.68
CA LEU A 10 3.08 -3.45 20.74
C LEU A 10 2.64 -3.95 19.37
N ALA A 11 3.10 -3.32 18.29
CA ALA A 11 2.75 -3.75 16.95
C ALA A 11 3.48 -5.03 16.58
N THR A 12 2.78 -5.92 15.90
CA THR A 12 3.36 -7.07 15.19
C THR A 12 3.14 -6.88 13.69
N PRO A 13 4.02 -6.11 13.01
CA PRO A 13 3.94 -5.94 11.57
C PRO A 13 4.03 -7.31 10.89
N HIS A 14 3.16 -7.55 9.90
CA HIS A 14 3.29 -8.74 9.08
C HIS A 14 4.43 -8.57 8.07
N GLU A 15 4.97 -9.70 7.58
CA GLU A 15 5.98 -9.72 6.54
C GLU A 15 5.50 -9.04 5.24
N GLY A 16 6.43 -8.65 4.37
CA GLY A 16 6.09 -8.09 3.06
C GLY A 16 5.56 -6.66 3.09
N GLN A 17 5.73 -5.93 4.19
CA GLN A 17 5.22 -4.57 4.33
C GLN A 17 5.79 -3.62 3.25
N ILE A 18 4.90 -2.94 2.53
CA ILE A 18 5.27 -2.03 1.45
C ILE A 18 5.36 -0.60 2.01
N ASN A 19 6.43 0.14 1.73
CA ASN A 19 6.54 1.52 2.24
C ASN A 19 5.77 2.54 1.36
N LEU A 20 4.45 2.36 1.25
CA LEU A 20 3.55 3.26 0.51
C LEU A 20 3.19 4.50 1.31
N LYS A 21 3.00 5.62 0.61
CA LYS A 21 2.55 6.90 1.16
C LYS A 21 1.34 7.44 0.42
N MET A 22 0.67 8.42 1.02
CA MET A 22 -0.46 9.10 0.37
C MET A 22 -0.06 9.66 -1.01
N GLY A 23 -0.92 9.43 -2.01
CA GLY A 23 -0.71 9.79 -3.40
C GLY A 23 0.01 8.74 -4.25
N ASP A 24 0.57 7.69 -3.65
CA ASP A 24 1.17 6.58 -4.40
C ASP A 24 0.11 5.84 -5.21
N THR A 25 0.49 5.42 -6.42
CA THR A 25 -0.34 4.62 -7.33
C THR A 25 -0.06 3.14 -7.16
N VAL A 26 -1.13 2.35 -7.09
CA VAL A 26 -1.13 0.91 -6.88
C VAL A 26 -2.15 0.23 -7.79
N SER A 27 -2.01 -1.08 -7.96
CA SER A 27 -2.97 -1.94 -8.65
C SER A 27 -3.34 -3.13 -7.75
N LEU A 28 -4.58 -3.60 -7.84
CA LEU A 28 -5.04 -4.79 -7.13
C LEU A 28 -4.37 -6.07 -7.69
N THR A 29 -3.89 -6.93 -6.80
CA THR A 29 -3.37 -8.27 -7.13
C THR A 29 -4.40 -9.38 -6.92
N THR A 30 -5.46 -9.08 -6.18
CA THR A 30 -6.61 -9.98 -5.94
C THR A 30 -7.90 -9.22 -6.17
N GLU A 31 -8.97 -9.93 -6.47
CA GLU A 31 -10.30 -9.35 -6.48
C GLU A 31 -10.70 -8.94 -5.06
N VAL A 32 -11.18 -7.70 -4.89
CA VAL A 32 -11.60 -7.16 -3.58
C VAL A 32 -12.87 -6.34 -3.77
N GLU A 33 -13.91 -6.64 -2.99
CA GLU A 33 -15.20 -5.93 -3.00
C GLU A 33 -15.78 -5.73 -4.44
N GLY A 34 -15.61 -6.74 -5.30
CA GLY A 34 -16.09 -6.74 -6.68
C GLY A 34 -15.25 -5.92 -7.66
N LEU A 35 -14.11 -5.36 -7.23
CA LEU A 35 -13.12 -4.79 -8.13
C LEU A 35 -12.19 -5.87 -8.67
N PRO A 36 -12.04 -6.00 -10.00
CA PRO A 36 -11.21 -7.03 -10.59
C PRO A 36 -9.73 -6.81 -10.31
N ILE A 37 -8.94 -7.89 -10.42
CA ILE A 37 -7.48 -7.83 -10.44
C ILE A 37 -7.03 -6.83 -11.51
N GLY A 38 -5.98 -6.07 -11.21
CA GLY A 38 -5.47 -5.03 -12.10
C GLY A 38 -6.08 -3.65 -11.85
N SER A 39 -7.20 -3.55 -11.13
CA SER A 39 -7.83 -2.25 -10.83
C SER A 39 -6.85 -1.28 -10.20
N GLU A 40 -6.69 -0.12 -10.84
CA GLU A 40 -5.76 0.91 -10.40
C GLU A 40 -6.40 1.90 -9.43
N GLY A 41 -5.64 2.29 -8.43
CA GLY A 41 -6.06 3.26 -7.44
C GLY A 41 -4.92 4.08 -6.86
N LYS A 42 -5.31 5.10 -6.08
CA LYS A 42 -4.38 5.95 -5.34
C LYS A 42 -4.54 5.77 -3.85
N VAL A 43 -3.42 5.70 -3.14
CA VAL A 43 -3.39 5.69 -1.68
C VAL A 43 -3.90 7.02 -1.16
N ILE A 44 -5.00 6.99 -0.41
CA ILE A 44 -5.57 8.18 0.27
C ILE A 44 -5.33 8.15 1.79
N LEU A 45 -4.94 7.00 2.33
CA LEU A 45 -4.49 6.87 3.73
C LEU A 45 -3.44 5.76 3.82
N ALA A 46 -2.36 6.00 4.54
CA ALA A 46 -1.36 5.01 4.91
C ALA A 46 -1.14 5.09 6.43
N ASN A 47 -1.78 4.20 7.18
CA ASN A 47 -1.74 4.23 8.65
C ASN A 47 -1.88 2.81 9.22
N GLY A 48 -1.50 2.59 10.48
CA GLY A 48 -1.53 1.28 11.11
C GLY A 48 -1.32 1.34 12.61
N PHE A 49 -1.88 0.37 13.33
CA PHE A 49 -1.56 0.14 14.75
C PHE A 49 -0.76 -1.17 14.89
N ASN A 50 -1.39 -2.34 14.65
CA ASN A 50 -0.69 -3.63 14.62
C ASN A 50 0.17 -3.80 13.36
N TRP A 51 -0.38 -3.45 12.19
CA TRP A 51 0.34 -3.41 10.92
C TRP A 51 -0.09 -2.20 10.10
N LEU A 52 0.70 -1.85 9.10
CA LEU A 52 0.41 -0.76 8.17
C LEU A 52 -0.63 -1.21 7.15
N ARG A 53 -1.71 -0.45 7.09
CA ARG A 53 -2.84 -0.64 6.17
C ARG A 53 -3.05 0.60 5.31
N TYR A 54 -3.63 0.39 4.15
CA TYR A 54 -3.92 1.45 3.20
C TYR A 54 -5.41 1.57 2.96
N ARG A 55 -5.84 2.81 2.73
CA ARG A 55 -7.09 3.09 2.05
C ARG A 55 -6.77 3.56 0.64
N ILE A 56 -7.38 2.91 -0.34
CA ILE A 56 -7.16 3.19 -1.76
C ILE A 56 -8.46 3.72 -2.34
N ARG A 57 -8.38 4.85 -3.05
CA ARG A 57 -9.46 5.34 -3.90
C ARG A 57 -9.21 4.90 -5.34
N PHE A 58 -10.17 4.17 -5.89
CA PHE A 58 -10.12 3.64 -7.25
C PHE A 58 -10.73 4.61 -8.27
N ALA A 59 -10.48 4.36 -9.56
CA ALA A 59 -10.94 5.22 -10.65
C ALA A 59 -12.48 5.37 -10.73
N ASN A 60 -13.22 4.34 -10.29
CA ASN A 60 -14.68 4.35 -10.22
C ASN A 60 -15.24 5.10 -9.00
N GLY A 61 -14.38 5.67 -8.14
CA GLY A 61 -14.78 6.38 -6.91
C GLY A 61 -14.90 5.48 -5.68
N THR A 62 -14.81 4.16 -5.82
CA THR A 62 -14.84 3.24 -4.68
C THR A 62 -13.61 3.44 -3.80
N GLU A 63 -13.82 3.41 -2.49
CA GLU A 63 -12.75 3.47 -1.49
C GLU A 63 -12.72 2.19 -0.68
N ILE A 64 -11.60 1.48 -0.74
CA ILE A 64 -11.41 0.24 0.02
C ILE A 64 -10.31 0.46 1.04
N GLY A 65 -10.62 0.16 2.30
CA GLY A 65 -9.69 0.24 3.43
C GLY A 65 -9.04 -1.09 3.76
N ASN A 66 -8.16 -1.09 4.77
CA ASN A 66 -7.52 -2.29 5.31
C ASN A 66 -6.69 -3.10 4.29
N LEU A 67 -6.28 -2.47 3.18
CA LEU A 67 -5.46 -3.13 2.17
C LEU A 67 -3.98 -3.15 2.57
N ASP A 68 -3.25 -4.12 2.06
CA ASP A 68 -1.83 -4.33 2.32
C ASP A 68 -1.16 -5.03 1.12
N HIS A 69 0.07 -5.52 1.32
CA HIS A 69 0.87 -6.18 0.30
C HIS A 69 0.23 -7.44 -0.33
N ARG A 70 -0.73 -8.08 0.35
CA ARG A 70 -1.44 -9.25 -0.17
C ARG A 70 -2.41 -8.86 -1.29
N HIS A 71 -2.84 -7.60 -1.27
CA HIS A 71 -3.86 -7.06 -2.15
C HIS A 71 -3.30 -6.07 -3.17
N LEU A 72 -2.13 -5.49 -2.91
CA LEU A 72 -1.62 -4.33 -3.62
C LEU A 72 -0.23 -4.57 -4.18
N GLN A 73 -0.06 -4.22 -5.45
CA GLN A 73 1.25 -4.01 -6.06
C GLN A 73 1.48 -2.53 -6.38
N PRO A 74 2.65 -1.97 -6.05
CA PRO A 74 3.03 -0.63 -6.49
C PRO A 74 3.23 -0.59 -8.00
N ILE A 75 2.78 0.47 -8.66
CA ILE A 75 2.94 0.63 -10.12
C ILE A 75 3.57 1.98 -10.49
N GLY A 76 4.06 2.07 -11.72
CA GLY A 76 4.56 3.32 -12.32
C GLY A 76 5.64 4.02 -11.50
N LYS A 77 5.40 5.29 -11.14
CA LYS A 77 6.35 6.10 -10.37
C LYS A 77 6.56 5.55 -8.95
N THR A 78 5.55 4.91 -8.36
CA THR A 78 5.63 4.32 -7.02
C THR A 78 6.61 3.16 -7.00
N ALA A 79 6.48 2.21 -7.94
CA ALA A 79 7.38 1.06 -8.05
C ALA A 79 8.84 1.54 -8.18
N ARG A 80 9.10 2.46 -9.12
CA ARG A 80 10.45 3.03 -9.33
C ARG A 80 11.01 3.74 -8.09
N ARG A 81 10.17 4.32 -7.23
CA ARG A 81 10.59 4.94 -5.97
C ARG A 81 11.00 3.88 -4.96
N LEU A 82 10.19 2.83 -4.83
CA LEU A 82 10.44 1.73 -3.90
C LEU A 82 11.69 0.93 -4.28
N ASP A 83 11.90 0.66 -5.58
CA ASP A 83 13.13 -0.01 -6.05
C ASP A 83 14.38 0.80 -5.71
N ARG A 84 14.33 2.12 -5.93
CA ARG A 84 15.43 3.02 -5.56
C ARG A 84 15.65 3.08 -4.05
N ALA A 85 14.59 2.92 -3.27
CA ALA A 85 14.68 2.89 -1.83
C ALA A 85 15.33 1.59 -1.33
N ALA A 86 14.92 0.45 -1.90
CA ALA A 86 15.49 -0.86 -1.59
C ALA A 86 16.98 -0.94 -1.94
N LYS A 87 17.42 -0.37 -3.07
CA LYS A 87 18.85 -0.35 -3.48
C LYS A 87 19.76 0.49 -2.56
N ARG A 88 19.18 1.35 -1.72
CA ARG A 88 19.90 2.27 -0.83
C ARG A 88 19.81 1.85 0.64
N ALA A 89 19.04 0.81 0.93
CA ALA A 89 18.94 0.23 2.27
C ALA A 89 20.06 -0.79 2.46
#